data_AF-A0A2D6URT4-F1
#
_entry.id   AF-A0A2D6URT4-F1
#
_cell.length_a   1.000
_cell.length_b   1.000
_cell.length_c   1.000
_cell.angle_alpha   90.00
_cell.angle_beta   90.00
_cell.angle_gamma   90.00
#
_symmetry.space_group_name_H-M   'P 1'
#
loop_
_entity.id
_entity.type
_entity.pdbx_description
1 polymer ?
#
loop_
_entity_poly.entity_id
_entity_poly.type
_entity_poly.pdbx_seq_one_letter_code
_entity_poly.pdbx_strand_id
1 'polypeptide(L)'
;MHMARDEPELERDVQRHSTRLLPPYRYLPGLHPHPQANPHGHSYGADDEPHPPWRPGEWRTLDGWRHGVDLCNAHYYWESHEAWEALWLAAPRRAAAHHTDSCRGSSKSRQRC
;
A
#
# COMPACT_ATOMS: atom_id res chain seq x y z
N MET A 1 13.20 23.52 -21.31
CA MET A 1 12.34 22.61 -20.54
C MET A 1 11.69 21.69 -21.56
N HIS A 2 12.07 20.42 -21.60
CA HIS A 2 11.48 19.45 -22.54
C HIS A 2 10.24 18.85 -21.87
N MET A 3 9.08 18.97 -22.51
CA MET A 3 7.85 18.30 -22.08
C MET A 3 7.73 16.99 -22.86
N ALA A 4 7.30 15.93 -22.19
CA ALA A 4 7.01 14.67 -22.87
C ALA A 4 5.91 14.87 -23.91
N ARG A 5 6.06 14.23 -25.07
CA ARG A 5 5.16 14.37 -26.22
C ARG A 5 4.04 13.34 -26.20
N ASP A 6 4.29 12.20 -25.57
CA ASP A 6 3.37 11.09 -25.45
C ASP A 6 3.61 10.30 -24.15
N GLU A 7 2.64 9.47 -23.76
CA GLU A 7 2.73 8.59 -22.58
C GLU A 7 3.95 7.64 -22.65
N PRO A 8 4.29 7.00 -23.79
CA PRO A 8 5.50 6.19 -23.88
C PRO A 8 6.81 6.94 -23.59
N GLU A 9 6.89 8.25 -23.84
CA GLU A 9 8.04 9.06 -23.46
C GLU A 9 8.16 9.26 -21.94
N LEU A 10 7.04 9.32 -21.22
CA LEU A 10 7.04 9.34 -19.75
C LEU A 10 7.44 7.99 -19.16
N GLU A 11 7.06 6.90 -19.83
CA GLU A 11 7.29 5.53 -19.35
C GLU A 11 8.67 4.95 -19.75
N ARG A 12 9.44 5.67 -20.57
CA ARG A 12 10.78 5.22 -21.02
C ARG A 12 11.72 5.01 -19.83
N ASP A 13 12.45 3.90 -19.87
CA ASP A 13 13.43 3.48 -18.87
C ASP A 13 12.89 3.30 -17.44
N VAL A 14 11.56 3.21 -17.27
CA VAL A 14 10.96 2.91 -15.97
C VAL A 14 11.32 1.48 -15.58
N GLN A 15 12.14 1.35 -14.54
CA GLN A 15 12.50 0.08 -13.96
C GLN A 15 11.26 -0.60 -13.37
N ARG A 16 10.99 -1.83 -13.82
CA ARG A 16 9.98 -2.71 -13.20
C ARG A 16 10.50 -3.29 -11.88
N HIS A 17 9.70 -3.17 -10.83
CA HIS A 17 10.00 -3.64 -9.49
C HIS A 17 9.25 -4.92 -9.13
N SER A 18 8.12 -5.22 -9.78
CA SER A 18 7.34 -6.45 -9.61
C SER A 18 7.24 -7.23 -10.93
N THR A 19 7.00 -8.55 -10.84
CA THR A 19 6.71 -9.42 -11.98
C THR A 19 5.23 -9.40 -12.38
N ARG A 20 4.35 -8.78 -11.59
CA ARG A 20 2.92 -8.67 -11.90
C ARG A 20 2.70 -7.81 -13.15
N LEU A 21 1.77 -8.20 -14.00
CA LEU A 21 1.42 -7.44 -15.20
C LEU A 21 0.63 -6.18 -14.85
N LEU A 22 0.73 -5.16 -15.69
CA LEU A 22 -0.13 -3.98 -15.60
C LEU A 22 -1.55 -4.34 -16.09
N PRO A 23 -2.60 -3.75 -15.50
CA PRO A 23 -3.97 -3.92 -15.97
C PRO A 23 -4.15 -3.45 -17.43
N PRO A 24 -5.16 -3.98 -18.14
CA PRO A 24 -5.36 -3.69 -19.57
C PRO A 24 -5.65 -2.21 -19.86
N TYR A 25 -6.15 -1.47 -18.87
CA TYR A 25 -6.35 -0.03 -18.93
C TYR A 25 -6.25 0.58 -17.53
N ARG A 26 -5.84 1.84 -17.46
CA ARG A 26 -5.86 2.66 -16.24
C ARG A 26 -7.23 3.23 -15.98
N TYR A 27 -7.75 3.22 -14.76
CA TYR A 27 -9.06 3.78 -14.48
C TYR A 27 -9.03 5.31 -14.56
N LEU A 28 -9.87 5.85 -15.45
CA LEU A 28 -10.13 7.28 -15.60
C LEU A 28 -11.64 7.50 -15.45
N PRO A 29 -12.09 8.18 -14.38
CA PRO A 29 -13.50 8.47 -14.18
C PRO A 29 -14.12 9.15 -15.40
N GLY A 30 -15.24 8.61 -15.88
CA GLY A 30 -15.95 9.12 -17.05
C GLY A 30 -15.44 8.63 -18.41
N LEU A 31 -14.28 7.95 -18.47
CA LEU A 31 -13.76 7.37 -19.71
C LEU A 31 -13.77 5.84 -19.70
N HIS A 32 -13.30 5.23 -18.60
CA HIS A 32 -13.16 3.78 -18.51
C HIS A 32 -14.15 3.18 -17.51
N PRO A 33 -14.60 1.92 -17.71
CA PRO A 33 -15.44 1.25 -16.74
C PRO A 33 -14.69 1.10 -15.42
N HIS A 34 -15.39 1.35 -14.32
CA HIS A 34 -14.82 1.23 -12.98
C HIS A 34 -14.30 -0.20 -12.75
N PRO A 35 -13.05 -0.40 -12.28
CA PRO A 35 -12.44 -1.73 -12.24
C PRO A 35 -13.22 -2.77 -11.42
N GLN A 36 -13.69 -2.42 -10.21
CA GLN A 36 -14.47 -3.34 -9.35
C GLN A 36 -15.99 -3.16 -9.43
N ALA A 37 -16.50 -1.94 -9.61
CA ALA A 37 -17.92 -1.65 -9.51
C ALA A 37 -18.71 -1.82 -10.83
N ASN A 38 -18.03 -2.00 -11.97
CA ASN A 38 -18.67 -2.16 -13.28
C ASN A 38 -18.48 -3.59 -13.80
N PRO A 39 -19.52 -4.27 -14.35
CA PRO A 39 -19.39 -5.62 -14.93
C PRO A 39 -18.34 -5.77 -16.04
N HIS A 40 -17.98 -4.69 -16.73
CA HIS A 40 -16.90 -4.66 -17.73
C HIS A 40 -15.55 -4.18 -17.15
N GLY A 41 -15.47 -4.02 -15.83
CA GLY A 41 -14.28 -3.63 -15.11
C GLY A 41 -13.23 -4.75 -15.09
N HIS A 42 -11.95 -4.38 -15.19
CA HIS A 42 -10.86 -5.37 -15.23
C HIS A 42 -10.60 -6.12 -13.90
N SER A 43 -11.31 -5.75 -12.83
CA SER A 43 -11.26 -6.42 -11.52
C SER A 43 -12.66 -6.79 -11.03
N TYR A 44 -13.67 -6.83 -11.92
CA TYR A 44 -15.04 -7.10 -11.52
C TYR A 44 -15.20 -8.54 -11.03
N GLY A 45 -15.70 -8.69 -9.80
CA GLY A 45 -15.86 -10.01 -9.17
C GLY A 45 -14.55 -10.69 -8.79
N ALA A 46 -13.42 -9.98 -8.82
CA ALA A 46 -12.20 -10.47 -8.20
C ALA A 46 -12.36 -10.51 -6.68
N ASP A 47 -11.85 -11.55 -6.04
CA ASP A 47 -11.84 -11.65 -4.59
C ASP A 47 -10.81 -10.67 -4.01
N ASP A 48 -11.25 -9.81 -3.08
CA ASP A 48 -10.35 -8.96 -2.30
C ASP A 48 -9.67 -9.83 -1.23
N GLU A 49 -8.57 -10.51 -1.61
CA GLU A 49 -7.77 -11.26 -0.65
C GLU A 49 -6.96 -10.28 0.23
N PRO A 50 -7.23 -10.23 1.55
CA PRO A 50 -6.53 -9.30 2.42
C PRO A 50 -5.06 -9.67 2.51
N HIS A 51 -4.19 -8.66 2.45
CA HIS A 51 -2.75 -8.88 2.59
C HIS A 51 -2.41 -9.40 3.99
N PRO A 52 -1.50 -10.38 4.15
CA PRO A 52 -1.07 -10.85 5.47
C PRO A 52 -0.36 -9.75 6.27
N PRO A 53 -0.35 -9.80 7.61
CA PRO A 53 0.40 -8.87 8.43
C PRO A 53 1.89 -8.84 8.08
N TRP A 54 2.50 -7.66 8.10
CA TRP A 54 3.89 -7.45 7.70
C TRP A 54 4.62 -6.48 8.65
N ARG A 55 5.95 -6.45 8.61
CA ARG A 55 6.76 -5.60 9.49
C ARG A 55 7.07 -4.25 8.83
N PRO A 56 6.91 -3.10 9.53
CA PRO A 56 7.20 -1.79 8.97
C PRO A 56 8.60 -1.60 8.39
N GLY A 57 9.60 -2.38 8.80
CA GLY A 57 10.96 -2.34 8.23
C GLY A 57 11.11 -3.07 6.87
N GLU A 58 10.12 -3.87 6.49
CA GLU A 58 10.18 -4.78 5.33
C GLU A 58 9.32 -4.28 4.16
N TRP A 59 8.74 -3.07 4.23
CA TRP A 59 7.81 -2.56 3.20
C TRP A 59 8.37 -2.64 1.77
N ARG A 60 9.67 -2.40 1.56
CA ARG A 60 10.33 -2.43 0.24
C ARG A 60 10.39 -3.84 -0.37
N THR A 61 10.21 -4.89 0.43
CA THR A 61 10.24 -6.27 -0.05
C THR A 61 8.87 -6.81 -0.40
N LEU A 62 7.79 -6.11 -0.02
CA LEU A 62 6.43 -6.53 -0.31
C LEU A 62 6.14 -6.41 -1.81
N ASP A 63 5.60 -7.48 -2.40
CA ASP A 63 5.24 -7.46 -3.82
C ASP A 63 4.15 -6.42 -4.10
N GLY A 64 3.13 -6.30 -3.24
CA GLY A 64 2.10 -5.26 -3.37
C GLY A 64 2.69 -3.85 -3.38
N TRP A 65 3.77 -3.60 -2.64
CA TRP A 65 4.43 -2.30 -2.63
C TRP A 65 5.12 -2.04 -3.98
N ARG A 66 5.91 -3.02 -4.44
CA ARG A 66 6.65 -2.94 -5.71
C ARG A 66 5.71 -2.83 -6.90
N HIS A 67 4.61 -3.57 -6.89
CA HIS A 67 3.59 -3.50 -7.93
C HIS A 67 2.88 -2.15 -7.93
N GLY A 68 2.54 -1.59 -6.77
CA GLY A 68 1.99 -0.23 -6.69
C GLY A 68 2.96 0.82 -7.24
N VAL A 69 4.28 0.69 -7.01
CA VAL A 69 5.27 1.58 -7.64
C VAL A 69 5.25 1.45 -9.17
N ASP A 70 5.21 0.23 -9.70
CA ASP A 70 5.11 0.00 -11.15
C ASP A 70 3.84 0.64 -11.75
N LEU A 71 2.69 0.49 -11.07
CA LEU A 71 1.42 1.09 -11.46
C LEU A 71 1.49 2.63 -11.45
N CYS A 72 2.03 3.21 -10.37
CA CYS A 72 2.14 4.66 -10.23
C CYS A 72 3.05 5.27 -11.31
N ASN A 73 4.18 4.63 -11.60
CA ASN A 73 5.10 5.07 -12.64
C ASN A 73 4.48 4.97 -14.05
N ALA A 74 3.55 4.03 -14.27
CA ALA A 74 2.76 3.91 -15.50
C ALA A 74 1.44 4.72 -15.46
N HIS A 75 1.26 5.59 -14.47
CA HIS A 75 0.09 6.46 -14.31
C HIS A 75 -1.25 5.76 -14.01
N TYR A 76 -1.23 4.51 -13.52
CA TYR A 76 -2.38 3.75 -13.02
C TYR A 76 -2.66 4.12 -11.55
N TYR A 77 -3.06 5.38 -11.32
CA TYR A 77 -3.10 5.95 -9.97
C TYR A 77 -4.16 5.32 -9.07
N TRP A 78 -5.34 4.98 -9.61
CA TRP A 78 -6.37 4.32 -8.84
C TRP A 78 -5.92 2.90 -8.45
N GLU A 79 -5.38 2.15 -9.39
CA GLU A 79 -4.90 0.79 -9.16
C GLU A 79 -3.71 0.77 -8.19
N SER A 80 -2.83 1.78 -8.28
CA SER A 80 -1.74 1.98 -7.33
C SER A 80 -2.26 2.26 -5.92
N HIS A 81 -3.32 3.05 -5.78
CA HIS A 81 -3.98 3.29 -4.50
C HIS A 81 -4.48 1.98 -3.90
N GLU A 82 -5.23 1.19 -4.66
CA GLU A 82 -5.77 -0.10 -4.19
C GLU A 82 -4.66 -1.05 -3.73
N ALA A 83 -3.58 -1.15 -4.51
CA ALA A 83 -2.43 -2.00 -4.18
C ALA A 83 -1.76 -1.60 -2.85
N TRP A 84 -1.72 -0.31 -2.53
CA TRP A 84 -1.14 0.19 -1.28
C TRP A 84 -2.15 0.17 -0.12
N GLU A 85 -3.44 0.31 -0.37
CA GLU A 85 -4.49 0.24 0.66
C GLU A 85 -4.50 -1.13 1.34
N ALA A 86 -4.39 -2.22 0.57
CA ALA A 86 -4.28 -3.57 1.13
C ALA A 86 -3.12 -3.71 2.11
N LEU A 87 -1.97 -3.08 1.82
CA LEU A 87 -0.81 -3.07 2.73
C LEU A 87 -1.07 -2.22 3.97
N TRP A 88 -1.68 -1.04 3.80
CA TRP A 88 -1.99 -0.14 4.90
C TRP A 88 -2.95 -0.78 5.90
N LEU A 89 -3.99 -1.46 5.42
CA LEU A 89 -4.95 -2.18 6.25
C LEU A 89 -4.30 -3.33 7.03
N ALA A 90 -3.30 -4.00 6.43
CA ALA A 90 -2.54 -5.09 7.05
C ALA A 90 -1.39 -4.62 7.96
N ALA A 91 -1.06 -3.32 7.96
CA ALA A 91 0.03 -2.79 8.75
C ALA A 91 -0.27 -2.90 10.26
N PRO A 92 0.71 -3.30 11.10
CA PRO A 92 0.50 -3.37 12.53
C PRO A 92 0.15 -1.97 13.05
N ARG A 93 -1.00 -1.86 13.72
CA ARG A 93 -1.38 -0.62 14.40
C ARG A 93 -0.29 -0.30 15.42
N ARG A 94 0.27 0.90 15.38
CA ARG A 94 1.09 1.40 16.49
C ARG A 94 0.20 1.33 17.72
N ALA A 95 0.53 0.49 18.69
CA ALA A 95 -0.02 0.64 20.02
C ALA A 95 0.32 2.07 20.42
N ALA A 96 -0.70 2.91 20.66
CA ALA A 96 -0.47 4.17 21.34
C ALA A 96 0.15 3.76 22.67
N ALA A 97 1.46 3.96 22.79
CA ALA A 97 2.11 3.97 24.08
C ALA A 97 1.52 5.19 24.80
N HIS A 98 0.35 5.00 25.42
CA HIS A 98 -0.02 5.80 26.57
C HIS A 98 1.10 5.54 27.56
N HIS A 99 2.03 6.49 27.62
CA HIS A 99 3.05 6.56 28.64
C HIS A 99 2.34 6.74 29.98
N THR A 100 1.82 5.65 30.55
CA THR A 100 1.49 5.61 31.95
C THR A 100 2.82 5.50 32.67
N ASP A 101 3.33 6.65 33.11
CA ASP A 101 4.32 6.70 34.18
C ASP A 101 3.68 6.02 35.41
N SER A 102 3.83 4.70 35.49
CA SER A 102 3.61 3.97 36.72
C SER A 102 4.83 4.23 37.59
N CYS A 103 4.77 5.34 38.34
CA CYS A 103 5.67 5.62 39.43
C CYS A 103 5.76 4.38 40.33
N ARG A 104 6.95 3.77 40.33
CA ARG A 104 7.36 2.63 41.12
C ARG A 104 7.18 2.94 42.61
N GLY A 105 6.13 2.38 43.23
CA GLY A 105 5.98 2.35 44.67
C GLY A 105 7.02 1.43 45.30
N SER A 106 8.15 1.99 45.75
CA SER A 106 9.11 1.31 46.62
C SER A 106 8.45 0.99 47.96
N SER A 107 8.09 -0.27 48.16
CA SER A 107 7.70 -0.83 49.45
C SER A 107 8.90 -0.80 50.41
N LYS A 108 8.87 0.11 51.39
CA LYS A 108 9.74 0.04 52.57
C LYS A 108 9.28 -1.14 53.44
N SER A 109 10.02 -2.25 53.42
CA SER A 109 9.97 -3.25 54.48
C SER A 109 10.54 -2.63 55.76
N ARG A 110 9.69 -2.39 56.76
CA ARG A 110 10.15 -2.24 58.15
C ARG A 110 10.11 -3.60 58.82
N GLN A 111 11.30 -4.13 59.03
CA GLN A 111 11.60 -5.27 59.89
C GLN A 111 11.10 -4.98 61.31
N ARG A 112 10.42 -5.94 61.94
CA ARG A 112 10.20 -6.00 63.38
C ARG A 112 11.51 -6.34 64.09
N CYS A 113 11.84 -5.60 65.14
CA CYS A 113 12.22 -6.06 66.48
C CYS A 113 11.98 -4.87 67.42
#